data_AF-A0A7X0V1R9-F1
#
_entry.id   AF-A0A7X0V1R9-F1
#
_cell.length_a   1.000
_cell.length_b   1.000
_cell.length_c   1.000
_cell.angle_alpha   90.00
_cell.angle_beta   90.00
_cell.angle_gamma   90.00
#
_symmetry.space_group_name_H-M   'P 1'
#
loop_
_entity.id
_entity.type
_entity.pdbx_description
1 polymer ?
#
loop_
_entity_poly.entity_id
_entity_poly.type
_entity_poly.pdbx_seq_one_letter_code
_entity_poly.pdbx_strand_id
1 'polypeptide(L)'
;MSDQEIMSDVNHVQHMFLRVETSDADCILNVAGHPFRLRELIYMMINNGCRVSQTTADSYNTFSYDQETVEVHDYMTSIIKAKFIKSEL
;
A
#
# COMPACT_ATOMS: atom_id res chain seq x y z
N MET A 1 -14.72 -17.21 -8.11
CA MET A 1 -15.71 -16.55 -7.24
C MET A 1 -16.22 -15.33 -7.98
N SER A 2 -17.52 -15.09 -7.96
CA SER A 2 -18.10 -13.86 -8.52
C SER A 2 -17.76 -12.67 -7.62
N ASP A 3 -17.75 -11.45 -8.18
CA ASP A 3 -17.52 -10.23 -7.40
C ASP A 3 -18.53 -10.08 -6.24
N GLN A 4 -19.76 -10.59 -6.41
CA GLN A 4 -20.79 -10.60 -5.36
C GLN A 4 -20.41 -11.51 -4.18
N GLU A 5 -19.76 -12.64 -4.44
CA GLU A 5 -19.31 -13.57 -3.37
C GLU A 5 -18.18 -12.94 -2.55
N ILE A 6 -17.26 -12.23 -3.21
CA ILE A 6 -16.15 -11.51 -2.54
C ILE A 6 -16.69 -10.35 -1.70
N MET A 7 -17.73 -9.63 -2.18
CA MET A 7 -18.38 -8.56 -1.42
C MET A 7 -19.03 -9.07 -0.13
N SER A 8 -19.56 -10.28 -0.15
CA SER A 8 -20.26 -10.88 1.00
C SER A 8 -19.33 -11.57 2.00
N ASP A 9 -18.11 -11.94 1.58
CA ASP A 9 -17.14 -12.62 2.43
C ASP A 9 -16.23 -11.61 3.15
N VAL A 10 -16.72 -11.14 4.29
CA VAL A 10 -16.00 -10.20 5.17
C VAL A 10 -14.66 -10.71 5.69
N ASN A 11 -14.39 -12.03 5.58
CA ASN A 11 -13.14 -12.63 6.01
C ASN A 11 -12.13 -12.78 4.85
N HIS A 12 -12.50 -12.39 3.63
CA HIS A 12 -11.61 -12.47 2.48
C HIS A 12 -10.49 -11.43 2.60
N VAL A 13 -9.26 -11.91 2.77
CA VAL A 13 -8.06 -11.07 2.86
C VAL A 13 -7.22 -11.25 1.61
N GLN A 14 -6.90 -10.13 0.97
CA GLN A 14 -5.93 -10.06 -0.10
C GLN A 14 -4.67 -9.37 0.39
N HIS A 15 -3.51 -9.90 -0.01
CA HIS A 15 -2.21 -9.29 0.20
C HIS A 15 -1.72 -8.62 -1.08
N MET A 16 -1.17 -7.42 -0.98
CA MET A 16 -0.51 -6.73 -2.09
C MET A 16 0.75 -6.01 -1.64
N PHE A 17 1.72 -5.93 -2.55
CA PHE A 17 2.85 -5.03 -2.42
C PHE A 17 2.65 -3.86 -3.37
N LEU A 18 2.77 -2.65 -2.86
CA LEU A 18 2.60 -1.42 -3.64
C LEU A 18 3.85 -0.55 -3.52
N ARG A 19 4.26 0.07 -4.61
CA ARG A 19 5.18 1.21 -4.59
C ARG A 19 4.37 2.49 -4.77
N VAL A 20 4.59 3.45 -3.89
CA VAL A 20 3.85 4.71 -3.82
C VAL A 20 4.87 5.85 -3.83
N GLU A 21 4.85 6.64 -4.90
CA GLU A 21 5.81 7.73 -5.11
C GLU A 21 5.10 9.09 -5.03
N THR A 22 5.72 10.02 -4.33
CA THR A 22 5.32 11.42 -4.22
C THR A 22 6.50 12.33 -4.62
N SER A 23 6.36 13.65 -4.50
CA SER A 23 7.49 14.57 -4.70
C SER A 23 8.57 14.44 -3.61
N ASP A 24 8.17 14.03 -2.41
CA ASP A 24 9.01 14.16 -1.21
C ASP A 24 9.42 12.80 -0.64
N ALA A 25 8.78 11.72 -1.10
CA ALA A 25 9.05 10.36 -0.63
C ALA A 25 8.77 9.30 -1.70
N ASP A 26 9.55 8.23 -1.64
CA ASP A 26 9.32 6.94 -2.31
C ASP A 26 9.03 5.91 -1.22
N CYS A 27 7.86 5.28 -1.29
CA CYS A 27 7.39 4.34 -0.28
C CYS A 27 7.14 2.97 -0.91
N ILE A 28 7.46 1.91 -0.18
CA ILE A 28 7.02 0.55 -0.50
C ILE A 28 6.16 0.01 0.65
N LEU A 29 4.98 -0.50 0.30
CA LEU A 29 3.95 -0.91 1.22
C LEU A 29 3.70 -2.41 1.08
N ASN A 30 3.55 -3.09 2.21
CA ASN A 30 2.93 -4.40 2.30
C ASN A 30 1.54 -4.20 2.92
N VAL A 31 0.49 -4.38 2.14
CA VAL A 31 -0.89 -4.18 2.56
C VAL A 31 -1.66 -5.49 2.56
N ALA A 32 -2.43 -5.71 3.61
CA ALA A 32 -3.35 -6.82 3.74
C ALA A 32 -4.72 -6.29 4.12
N GLY A 33 -5.77 -6.70 3.43
CA GLY A 33 -7.13 -6.27 3.75
C GLY A 33 -8.16 -6.79 2.78
N HIS A 34 -9.41 -6.34 2.98
CA HIS A 34 -10.49 -6.69 2.08
C HIS A 34 -10.27 -6.05 0.68
N PRO A 35 -10.50 -6.76 -0.44
CA PRO A 35 -10.21 -6.25 -1.79
C PRO A 35 -10.84 -4.88 -2.09
N PHE A 36 -12.05 -4.63 -1.60
CA PHE A 36 -12.73 -3.34 -1.79
C PHE A 36 -12.07 -2.20 -1.02
N ARG A 37 -11.57 -2.46 0.19
CA ARG A 37 -10.81 -1.48 0.99
C ARG A 37 -9.46 -1.18 0.35
N LEU A 38 -8.80 -2.20 -0.20
CA LEU A 38 -7.55 -2.03 -0.93
C LEU A 38 -7.75 -1.19 -2.20
N ARG A 39 -8.85 -1.38 -2.94
CA ARG A 39 -9.20 -0.53 -4.09
C ARG A 39 -9.48 0.91 -3.68
N GLU A 40 -10.24 1.11 -2.60
CA GLU A 40 -10.53 2.43 -2.04
C GLU A 40 -9.25 3.15 -1.62
N LEU A 41 -8.34 2.46 -0.92
CA LEU A 41 -7.03 2.98 -0.55
C LEU A 41 -6.22 3.46 -1.76
N ILE A 42 -6.10 2.61 -2.79
CA ILE A 42 -5.36 2.95 -4.01
C ILE A 42 -5.99 4.17 -4.70
N TYR A 43 -7.32 4.21 -4.78
CA TYR A 43 -8.04 5.34 -5.36
C TYR A 43 -7.77 6.64 -4.59
N MET A 44 -7.80 6.59 -3.25
CA MET A 44 -7.48 7.74 -2.40
C MET A 44 -6.02 8.20 -2.56
N MET A 45 -5.06 7.27 -2.63
CA MET A 45 -3.65 7.60 -2.87
C MET A 45 -3.46 8.34 -4.20
N ILE A 46 -4.07 7.83 -5.27
CA ILE A 46 -4.01 8.46 -6.60
C ILE A 46 -4.66 9.85 -6.57
N ASN A 47 -5.83 9.98 -5.95
CA ASN A 47 -6.53 11.28 -5.82
C ASN A 47 -5.73 12.30 -5.00
N ASN A 48 -4.91 11.84 -4.05
CA ASN A 48 -4.02 12.68 -3.26
C ASN A 48 -2.69 13.00 -3.99
N GLY A 49 -2.55 12.63 -5.26
CA GLY A 49 -1.40 12.97 -6.10
C GLY A 49 -0.24 11.96 -6.07
N CYS A 50 -0.43 10.79 -5.45
CA CYS A 50 0.59 9.75 -5.47
C CYS A 50 0.60 8.99 -6.80
N ARG A 51 1.78 8.60 -7.26
CA ARG A 51 1.93 7.55 -8.28
C ARG A 51 1.94 6.20 -7.58
N VAL A 52 1.00 5.34 -7.91
CA VAL A 52 0.87 4.00 -7.29
C VAL A 52 1.11 2.94 -8.34
N SER A 53 1.97 1.97 -8.04
CA SER A 53 2.22 0.80 -8.87
C SER A 53 2.26 -0.46 -8.03
N GLN A 54 1.83 -1.58 -8.61
CA GLN A 54 1.98 -2.88 -7.96
C GLN A 54 3.44 -3.33 -8.05
N THR A 55 3.95 -3.94 -6.99
CA THR A 55 5.33 -4.46 -6.92
C THR A 55 5.34 -5.87 -6.32
N THR A 56 6.53 -6.37 -5.95
CA THR A 56 6.74 -7.74 -5.47
C THR A 56 7.25 -7.75 -4.02
N ALA A 57 7.15 -8.92 -3.38
CA ALA A 57 7.73 -9.16 -2.07
C ALA A 57 9.26 -8.94 -2.07
N ASP A 58 9.95 -9.33 -3.15
CA ASP A 58 11.40 -9.17 -3.27
C ASP A 58 11.80 -7.69 -3.31
N SER A 59 11.06 -6.87 -4.06
CA SER A 59 11.26 -5.41 -4.07
C SER A 59 11.00 -4.82 -2.68
N TYR A 60 9.95 -5.26 -1.98
CA TYR A 60 9.66 -4.83 -0.61
C TYR A 60 10.77 -5.19 0.40
N ASN A 61 11.35 -6.38 0.27
CA ASN A 61 12.38 -6.87 1.19
C ASN A 61 13.74 -6.19 0.98
N THR A 62 14.04 -5.81 -0.27
CA THR A 62 15.32 -5.19 -0.65
C THR A 62 15.26 -3.66 -0.71
N PHE A 63 14.09 -3.07 -0.50
CA PHE A 63 13.91 -1.63 -0.51
C PHE A 63 14.73 -0.95 0.60
N SER A 64 15.49 0.08 0.22
CA SER A 64 16.20 0.96 1.15
C SER A 64 15.24 2.02 1.67
N TYR A 65 15.11 2.15 2.98
CA TYR A 65 14.20 3.09 3.63
C TYR A 65 14.88 3.82 4.79
N ASP A 66 14.36 4.99 5.12
CA ASP A 66 14.78 5.79 6.27
C ASP A 66 13.89 5.49 7.49
N GLN A 67 12.61 5.19 7.25
CA GLN A 67 11.62 4.92 8.29
C GLN A 67 10.69 3.76 7.91
N GLU A 68 10.30 2.97 8.92
CA GLU A 68 9.24 1.96 8.81
C GLU A 68 8.14 2.26 9.82
N THR A 69 6.88 2.15 9.38
CA THR A 69 5.69 2.35 10.21
C THR A 69 4.70 1.22 9.96
N VAL A 70 3.97 0.81 11.00
CA VAL A 70 2.85 -0.14 10.91
C VAL A 70 1.56 0.58 11.25
N GLU A 71 0.56 0.48 10.38
CA GLU A 71 -0.78 1.00 10.63
C GLU A 71 -1.80 -0.13 10.60
N VAL A 72 -2.73 -0.12 11.55
CA VAL A 72 -3.79 -1.12 11.70
C VAL A 72 -5.12 -0.39 11.79
N HIS A 73 -6.02 -0.74 10.86
CA HIS A 73 -7.40 -0.28 10.81
C HIS A 73 -8.33 -1.50 10.79
N ASP A 74 -9.62 -1.30 11.09
CA ASP A 74 -10.59 -2.38 11.37
C ASP A 74 -10.71 -3.49 10.31
N TYR A 75 -10.16 -3.29 9.10
CA TYR A 75 -10.18 -4.29 8.00
C TYR A 75 -8.93 -4.23 7.11
N MET A 76 -7.86 -3.59 7.60
CA MET A 76 -6.66 -3.37 6.80
C MET A 76 -5.45 -3.17 7.70
N THR A 77 -4.37 -3.87 7.36
CA THR A 77 -3.05 -3.66 7.96
C THR A 77 -2.08 -3.25 6.86
N SER A 78 -1.29 -2.22 7.13
CA SER A 78 -0.23 -1.76 6.25
C SER A 78 1.10 -1.73 7.01
N ILE A 79 2.16 -2.22 6.37
CA ILE A 79 3.53 -1.93 6.76
C ILE A 79 4.12 -1.04 5.67
N ILE A 80 4.60 0.13 6.06
CA ILE A 80 5.03 1.19 5.18
C ILE A 80 6.51 1.46 5.43
N LYS A 81 7.34 1.22 4.40
CA LYS A 81 8.74 1.62 4.39
C LYS A 81 8.89 2.86 3.53
N ALA A 82 9.33 3.96 4.14
CA ALA A 82 9.45 5.27 3.50
C ALA A 82 10.92 5.67 3.32
N LYS A 83 11.27 6.12 2.12
CA LYS A 83 12.54 6.77 1.80
C LYS A 83 12.25 8.22 1.42
N PHE A 84 12.82 9.16 2.15
CA PHE A 84 12.60 10.58 1.91
C PHE A 84 13.57 11.11 0.85
N ILE A 85 13.02 11.82 -0.14
CA ILE A 85 13.81 12.49 -1.16
C ILE A 85 14.36 13.75 -0.51
N LYS A 86 15.64 13.72 -0.10
CA LYS A 86 16.30 14.92 0.42
C LYS A 86 16.34 15.96 -0.70
N SER A 87 15.63 17.08 -0.55
CA SER A 87 15.96 18.27 -1.34
C SER A 87 17.31 18.76 -0.84
N GLU A 88 18.33 18.75 -1.71
CA GLU A 88 19.49 19.59 -1.48
C GLU A 88 18.99 21.05 -1.54
N LEU A 89 18.92 21.71 -0.38
CA LEU A 89 18.78 23.16 -0.27
C LEU A 89 20.17 23.79 -0.38
#